data_AF-A0A928YQP3-F1
#
_entry.id   AF-A0A928YQP3-F1
#
_cell.length_a   1.000
_cell.length_b   1.000
_cell.length_c   1.000
_cell.angle_alpha   90.00
_cell.angle_beta   90.00
_cell.angle_gamma   90.00
#
_symmetry.space_group_name_H-M   'P 1'
#
loop_
_entity.id
_entity.type
_entity.pdbx_description
1 polymer ?
#
loop_
_entity_poly.entity_id
_entity_poly.type
_entity_poly.pdbx_seq_one_letter_code
_entity_poly.pdbx_strand_id
1 'polypeptide(L)'
;MVVELKKVKITKSIFNQLLSPGLSTDTLRKHQVLGWVFDKSRYILLYHPDTNSLSKFPLISNMKIDERKPNQVSFMIKGMASSVQLSGYSDSINWIVLINEIQTKAKIEGQLYI
;
A
#
# COMPACT_ATOMS: atom_id res chain seq x y z
N MET A 1 9.67 -13.73 -18.05
CA MET A 1 8.34 -14.39 -18.00
C MET A 1 7.35 -13.33 -17.55
N VAL A 2 6.62 -12.73 -18.49
CA VAL A 2 5.58 -11.74 -18.17
C VAL A 2 4.45 -12.52 -17.53
N VAL A 3 4.18 -12.29 -16.25
CA VAL A 3 2.97 -12.82 -15.61
C VAL A 3 1.81 -12.06 -16.23
N GLU A 4 1.28 -12.57 -17.35
CA GLU A 4 -0.09 -12.31 -17.71
C GLU A 4 -0.92 -12.89 -16.57
N LEU A 5 -1.25 -12.05 -15.59
CA LEU A 5 -2.44 -12.24 -14.81
C LEU A 5 -3.58 -12.29 -15.83
N LYS A 6 -3.92 -13.50 -16.32
CA LYS A 6 -5.26 -13.79 -16.86
C LYS A 6 -6.17 -13.04 -15.93
N LYS A 7 -6.90 -12.02 -16.41
CA LYS A 7 -7.76 -11.15 -15.60
C LYS A 7 -8.70 -12.03 -14.79
N VAL A 8 -8.25 -12.51 -13.64
CA VAL A 8 -9.09 -13.17 -12.66
C VAL A 8 -10.01 -12.05 -12.26
N LYS A 9 -11.27 -12.18 -12.63
CA LYS A 9 -12.29 -11.20 -12.31
C LYS A 9 -12.40 -11.21 -10.78
N ILE A 10 -11.62 -10.37 -10.12
CA ILE A 10 -11.70 -10.19 -8.68
C ILE A 10 -13.10 -9.66 -8.45
N THR A 11 -13.95 -10.46 -7.83
CA THR A 11 -15.28 -9.98 -7.47
C THR A 11 -15.16 -9.07 -6.26
N LYS A 12 -16.09 -8.12 -6.12
CA LYS A 12 -16.26 -7.35 -4.89
C LYS A 12 -16.23 -8.18 -3.60
N SER A 13 -16.79 -9.40 -3.61
CA SER A 13 -16.76 -10.31 -2.46
C SER A 13 -15.33 -10.74 -2.09
N ILE A 14 -14.53 -11.15 -3.09
CA ILE A 14 -13.13 -11.53 -2.89
C ILE A 14 -12.32 -10.32 -2.42
N PHE A 15 -12.51 -9.16 -3.05
CA PHE A 15 -11.83 -7.92 -2.67
C PHE A 15 -12.10 -7.54 -1.20
N ASN A 16 -13.33 -7.70 -0.74
CA ASN A 16 -13.70 -7.39 0.64
C ASN A 16 -13.05 -8.31 1.68
N GLN A 17 -12.70 -9.54 1.29
CA GLN A 17 -12.00 -10.49 2.14
C GLN A 17 -10.47 -10.29 2.16
N LEU A 18 -9.90 -9.51 1.22
CA LEU A 18 -8.47 -9.25 1.20
C LEU A 18 -8.02 -8.50 2.46
N LEU A 19 -6.89 -8.93 3.02
CA LEU A 19 -6.25 -8.30 4.16
C LEU A 19 -5.26 -7.21 3.70
N SER A 20 -4.89 -6.34 4.65
CA SER A 20 -3.79 -5.42 4.46
C SER A 20 -2.47 -6.16 4.63
N PRO A 21 -1.44 -5.91 3.80
CA PRO A 21 -0.15 -6.60 3.93
C PRO A 21 0.69 -6.08 5.12
N GLY A 22 0.14 -5.19 5.96
CA GLY A 22 0.87 -4.50 7.00
C GLY A 22 1.60 -3.25 6.49
N LEU A 23 2.38 -2.63 7.37
CA LEU A 23 3.10 -1.38 7.11
C LEU A 23 4.63 -1.54 7.14
N SER A 24 5.15 -2.75 7.31
CA SER A 24 6.60 -2.98 7.30
C SER A 24 7.17 -2.78 5.90
N THR A 25 8.31 -2.07 5.83
CA THR A 25 9.04 -1.81 4.58
C THR A 25 9.35 -3.10 3.83
N ASP A 26 9.83 -4.13 4.52
CA ASP A 26 10.20 -5.41 3.92
C ASP A 26 9.02 -6.12 3.26
N THR A 27 7.85 -6.07 3.89
CA THR A 27 6.66 -6.71 3.33
C THR A 27 6.15 -5.93 2.13
N LEU A 28 6.09 -4.59 2.22
CA LEU A 28 5.59 -3.75 1.13
C LEU A 28 6.47 -3.83 -0.13
N ARG A 29 7.80 -3.91 0.02
CA ARG A 29 8.74 -4.03 -1.12
C ARG A 29 8.57 -5.31 -1.93
N LYS A 30 8.07 -6.38 -1.33
CA LYS A 30 7.82 -7.65 -2.02
C LYS A 30 6.58 -7.62 -2.91
N HIS A 31 5.74 -6.60 -2.79
CA HIS A 31 4.50 -6.52 -3.54
C HIS A 31 4.67 -5.79 -4.88
N GLN A 32 4.06 -6.35 -5.91
CA GLN A 32 3.77 -5.66 -7.16
C GLN A 32 2.48 -4.84 -7.02
N VAL A 33 2.53 -3.57 -7.40
CA VAL A 33 1.35 -2.71 -7.50
C VAL A 33 0.58 -3.03 -8.77
N LEU A 34 -0.70 -3.36 -8.64
CA LEU A 34 -1.58 -3.68 -9.79
C LEU A 34 -2.43 -2.49 -10.25
N GLY A 35 -2.63 -1.48 -9.40
CA GLY A 35 -3.49 -0.33 -9.67
C GLY A 35 -4.33 0.06 -8.46
N TRP A 36 -5.25 1.00 -8.66
CA TRP A 36 -6.18 1.42 -7.61
C TRP A 36 -7.60 0.91 -7.86
N VAL A 37 -8.31 0.69 -6.76
CA VAL A 37 -9.68 0.17 -6.71
C VAL A 37 -10.52 1.13 -5.90
N PHE A 38 -11.77 1.33 -6.32
CA PHE A 38 -12.75 2.10 -5.57
C PHE A 38 -13.86 1.20 -5.02
N ASP A 39 -13.92 1.03 -3.70
CA ASP A 39 -15.05 0.41 -3.01
C ASP A 39 -15.39 1.20 -1.74
N LYS A 40 -16.29 2.19 -1.88
CA LYS A 40 -16.64 3.22 -0.88
C LYS A 40 -15.46 4.10 -0.43
N SER A 41 -14.23 3.68 -0.68
CA SER A 41 -12.96 4.35 -0.43
C SER A 41 -11.96 3.87 -1.47
N ARG A 42 -10.90 4.65 -1.68
CA ARG A 42 -9.83 4.29 -2.62
C ARG A 42 -8.79 3.41 -1.93
N TYR A 43 -8.50 2.28 -2.55
CA TYR A 43 -7.48 1.31 -2.14
C TYR A 43 -6.52 1.06 -3.30
N ILE A 44 -5.36 0.50 -2.99
CA ILE A 44 -4.37 0.01 -3.93
C ILE A 44 -4.37 -1.50 -3.86
N LEU A 45 -4.48 -2.15 -5.00
CA LEU A 45 -4.39 -3.60 -5.08
C LEU A 45 -2.92 -3.99 -5.25
N LEU A 46 -2.46 -4.88 -4.37
CA LEU A 46 -1.10 -5.37 -4.32
C LEU A 46 -1.08 -6.88 -4.57
N TYR A 47 -0.08 -7.35 -5.29
CA TYR A 47 0.17 -8.77 -5.57
C TYR A 47 1.51 -9.19 -5.00
N HIS A 48 1.52 -10.24 -4.20
CA HIS A 48 2.75 -10.85 -3.69
C HIS A 48 3.12 -12.03 -4.59
N PRO A 49 4.23 -11.96 -5.35
CA PRO A 49 4.59 -12.98 -6.33
C PRO A 49 4.97 -14.31 -5.68
N ASP A 50 5.73 -14.29 -4.58
CA ASP A 50 6.22 -15.52 -3.96
C ASP A 50 5.10 -16.40 -3.36
N THR A 51 4.07 -15.77 -2.80
CA THR A 51 2.92 -16.44 -2.18
C THR A 51 1.69 -16.49 -3.09
N ASN A 52 1.78 -15.92 -4.29
CA ASN A 52 0.66 -15.76 -5.24
C ASN A 52 -0.61 -15.19 -4.57
N SER A 53 -0.43 -14.19 -3.70
CA SER A 53 -1.53 -13.65 -2.88
C SER A 53 -1.84 -12.20 -3.21
N LEU A 54 -3.11 -11.83 -3.06
CA LEU A 54 -3.56 -10.45 -3.21
C LEU A 54 -3.77 -9.79 -1.84
N SER A 55 -3.43 -8.51 -1.77
CA SER A 55 -3.62 -7.68 -0.59
C SER A 55 -4.21 -6.33 -1.00
N LYS A 56 -5.03 -5.73 -0.13
CA LYS A 56 -5.52 -4.36 -0.35
C LYS A 56 -4.83 -3.39 0.60
N PHE A 57 -4.24 -2.35 0.03
CA PHE A 57 -3.53 -1.32 0.76
C PHE A 57 -4.32 -0.01 0.75
N PRO A 58 -4.64 0.58 1.91
CA PRO A 58 -5.36 1.84 1.96
C PRO A 58 -4.46 3.00 1.53
N LEU A 59 -5.07 4.09 1.04
CA LEU A 59 -4.32 5.32 0.85
C LEU A 59 -3.87 5.91 2.19
N ILE A 60 -2.63 6.39 2.18
CA ILE A 60 -1.97 7.09 3.27
C ILE A 60 -1.70 8.53 2.83
N SER A 61 -2.09 9.48 3.66
CA SER A 61 -1.88 10.91 3.42
C SER A 61 -1.26 11.60 4.63
N ASN A 62 -0.85 12.86 4.45
CA ASN A 62 -0.31 13.72 5.51
C ASN A 62 0.83 13.08 6.32
N MET A 63 1.73 12.37 5.63
CA MET A 63 2.90 11.75 6.25
C MET A 63 3.87 12.84 6.73
N LYS A 64 4.22 12.83 8.02
CA LYS A 64 5.21 13.72 8.63
C LYS A 64 6.10 12.93 9.60
N ILE A 65 7.41 13.16 9.54
CA ILE A 65 8.36 12.67 10.54
C ILE A 65 8.25 13.58 11.77
N ASP A 66 8.14 13.01 12.96
CA ASP A 66 8.15 13.78 14.20
C ASP A 66 9.55 14.36 14.45
N GLU A 67 9.64 15.68 14.62
CA GLU A 67 10.91 16.39 14.83
C GLU A 67 11.57 16.02 16.17
N ARG A 68 10.79 15.64 17.18
CA ARG A 68 11.28 15.19 18.49
C ARG A 68 11.56 13.70 18.52
N LYS A 69 10.92 12.93 17.63
CA LYS A 69 11.06 11.47 17.50
C LYS A 69 11.33 11.12 16.03
N PRO A 70 12.58 11.26 15.55
CA PRO A 70 12.90 11.13 14.12
C PRO A 70 12.64 9.72 13.56
N ASN A 71 12.45 8.74 14.43
CA ASN A 71 12.10 7.37 14.09
C ASN A 71 10.58 7.10 14.12
N GLN A 72 9.75 8.13 14.23
CA GLN A 72 8.30 8.03 14.18
C GLN A 72 7.74 8.81 12.99
N VAL A 73 6.90 8.16 12.19
CA VAL A 73 6.14 8.81 11.11
C VAL A 73 4.67 8.83 11.49
N SER A 74 4.08 10.03 11.52
CA SER A 74 2.64 10.23 11.70
C SER A 74 1.97 10.41 10.34
N PHE A 75 0.77 9.87 10.16
CA PHE A 75 0.05 9.90 8.90
C PHE A 75 -1.46 9.72 9.11
N MET A 76 -2.23 9.89 8.03
CA MET A 76 -3.66 9.69 7.98
C MET A 76 -4.00 8.48 7.11
N ILE A 77 -4.87 7.61 7.62
CA ILE A 77 -5.36 6.42 6.92
C ILE A 77 -6.88 6.35 7.09
N LYS A 78 -7.63 6.36 5.99
CA LYS A 78 -9.11 6.41 6.02
C LYS A 78 -9.69 7.53 6.92
N GLY A 79 -9.02 8.69 6.96
CA GLY A 79 -9.45 9.82 7.79
C GLY A 79 -9.10 9.71 9.28
N MET A 80 -8.39 8.66 9.71
CA MET A 80 -7.92 8.49 11.08
C MET A 80 -6.42 8.77 11.17
N ALA A 81 -6.00 9.46 12.23
CA ALA A 81 -4.59 9.66 12.54
C ALA A 81 -3.96 8.34 12.99
N SER A 82 -2.74 8.09 12.55
CA SER A 82 -1.98 6.88 12.84
C SER A 82 -0.49 7.18 12.83
N SER A 83 0.31 6.29 13.40
CA SER A 83 1.76 6.39 13.35
C SER A 83 2.42 5.03 13.21
N VAL A 84 3.64 5.03 12.70
CA VAL A 84 4.54 3.87 12.66
C VAL A 84 5.86 4.24 13.30
N GLN A 85 6.39 3.33 14.10
CA GLN A 85 7.72 3.42 14.69
C GLN A 85 8.70 2.64 13.83
N LEU A 86 9.83 3.25 13.51
CA LEU A 86 10.89 2.73 12.65
C LEU A 86 12.23 2.77 13.41
N SER A 87 13.31 2.30 12.80
CA SER A 87 14.61 2.20 13.48
C SER A 87 15.33 3.55 13.58
N GLY A 88 15.03 4.51 12.70
CA GLY A 88 15.72 5.80 12.66
C GLY A 88 15.17 6.76 11.61
N TYR A 89 15.79 7.93 11.52
CA TYR A 89 15.40 8.99 10.58
C TYR A 89 15.46 8.56 9.11
N SER A 90 16.53 7.88 8.73
CA SER A 90 16.70 7.39 7.36
C SER A 90 15.60 6.39 6.99
N ASP A 91 15.26 5.49 7.90
CA ASP A 91 14.16 4.54 7.70
C ASP A 91 12.80 5.24 7.61
N SER A 92 12.56 6.28 8.40
CA SER A 92 11.38 7.14 8.30
C SER A 92 11.24 7.77 6.91
N ILE A 93 12.33 8.30 6.35
CA ILE A 93 12.34 8.83 4.98
C ILE A 93 12.07 7.71 3.97
N ASN A 94 12.81 6.60 4.06
CA ASN A 94 12.70 5.49 3.12
C ASN A 94 11.28 4.91 3.11
N TRP A 95 10.63 4.85 4.28
CA TRP A 95 9.25 4.42 4.40
C TRP A 95 8.30 5.39 3.69
N ILE A 96 8.42 6.70 3.93
CA ILE A 96 7.60 7.72 3.25
C ILE A 96 7.78 7.66 1.73
N VAL A 97 9.02 7.52 1.27
CA VAL A 97 9.35 7.37 -0.16
C VAL A 97 8.66 6.13 -0.72
N LEU A 98 8.78 4.97 -0.07
CA LEU A 98 8.14 3.73 -0.51
C LEU A 98 6.62 3.85 -0.61
N ILE A 99 5.97 4.46 0.39
CA ILE A 99 4.52 4.70 0.33
C ILE A 99 4.17 5.59 -0.86
N ASN A 100 4.90 6.68 -1.07
CA ASN A 100 4.67 7.57 -2.21
C ASN A 100 4.89 6.88 -3.55
N GLU A 101 5.89 6.00 -3.67
CA GLU A 101 6.15 5.19 -4.85
C GLU A 101 4.98 4.23 -5.13
N ILE A 102 4.49 3.52 -4.11
CA ILE A 102 3.33 2.63 -4.24
C ILE A 102 2.11 3.40 -4.73
N GLN A 103 1.83 4.56 -4.11
CA GLN A 103 0.67 5.39 -4.50
C GLN A 103 0.82 5.99 -5.90
N THR A 104 2.03 6.39 -6.28
CA THR A 104 2.31 6.92 -7.62
C THR A 104 2.20 5.83 -8.67
N LYS A 105 2.78 4.65 -8.43
CA LYS A 105 2.66 3.50 -9.32
C LYS A 105 1.21 3.08 -9.49
N ALA A 106 0.42 3.07 -8.41
CA ALA A 106 -1.01 2.77 -8.51
C ALA A 106 -1.75 3.74 -9.43
N LYS A 107 -1.42 5.05 -9.38
CA LYS A 107 -1.99 6.04 -10.31
C LYS A 107 -1.61 5.77 -11.77
N ILE A 108 -0.36 5.37 -12.02
CA ILE A 108 0.15 5.05 -13.36
C ILE A 108 -0.55 3.82 -13.94
N GLU A 109 -0.68 2.74 -13.15
CA GLU A 109 -1.37 1.50 -13.57
C GLU A 109 -2.89 1.72 -13.76
N GLY A 110 -3.44 2.76 -13.13
CA GLY A 110 -4.82 3.19 -13.33
C GLY A 110 -5.84 2.42 -12.48
N GLN A 111 -7.12 2.62 -12.82
CA GLN A 111 -8.24 2.06 -12.08
C GLN A 111 -8.55 0.62 -12.51
N LEU A 112 -8.67 -0.27 -11.53
CA LEU A 112 -9.21 -1.60 -11.71
C LEU A 112 -10.71 -1.60 -11.39
N TYR A 113 -11.51 -2.22 -12.26
CA TYR A 113 -12.95 -2.38 -12.09
C TYR A 113 -13.25 -3.79 -11.58
N ILE A 114 -13.86 -3.89 -10.40
CA ILE A 114 -14.14 -5.13 -9.65
C ILE A 114 -15.52 -5.14 -9.01
#